data_AF-A0A967VRW4-F1
#
_entry.id   AF-A0A967VRW4-F1
#
_cell.length_a   1.000
_cell.length_b   1.000
_cell.length_c   1.000
_cell.angle_alpha   90.00
_cell.angle_beta   90.00
_cell.angle_gamma   90.00
#
_symmetry.space_group_name_H-M   'P 1'
#
loop_
_entity.id
_entity.type
_entity.pdbx_description
1 polymer ?
#
loop_
_entity_poly.entity_id
_entity_poly.type
_entity_poly.pdbx_seq_one_letter_code
_entity_poly.pdbx_strand_id
1 'polypeptide(L)'
;MSKGSGAEDVGLEERLRRLEAIVERLERDELELQEALELFEEGIGHVRAAHSFLDESRVRVEKLVVEMDGAVRVETEAADE
;
A
#
# COMPACT_ATOMS: atom_id res chain seq x y z
N MET A 1 22.53 -2.48 -2.75
CA MET A 1 21.69 -3.59 -2.21
C MET A 1 20.40 -2.97 -1.71
N SER A 2 19.31 -3.08 -2.46
CA SER A 2 17.99 -2.55 -2.07
C SER A 2 17.36 -3.49 -1.06
N LYS A 3 17.64 -3.30 0.24
CA LYS A 3 16.87 -3.93 1.33
C LYS A 3 15.81 -2.93 1.74
N GLY A 4 14.58 -3.11 1.24
CA GLY A 4 13.48 -2.21 1.58
C GLY A 4 12.07 -2.78 1.46
N SER A 5 11.71 -3.59 0.45
CA SER A 5 10.27 -3.83 0.18
C SER A 5 9.66 -5.11 0.80
N GLY A 6 10.46 -6.09 1.22
CA GLY A 6 9.91 -7.41 1.56
C GLY A 6 9.04 -7.49 2.82
N ALA A 7 9.20 -6.59 3.79
CA ALA A 7 8.36 -6.58 5.00
C ALA A 7 7.06 -5.78 4.82
N GLU A 8 7.12 -4.77 3.94
CA GLU A 8 6.02 -3.87 3.63
C GLU A 8 5.00 -4.53 2.68
N ASP A 9 5.48 -5.25 1.66
CA ASP A 9 4.65 -6.04 0.75
C ASP A 9 3.90 -7.17 1.48
N VAL A 10 4.57 -7.85 2.42
CA VAL A 10 3.94 -8.88 3.27
C VAL A 10 2.80 -8.30 4.11
N GLY A 11 2.93 -7.06 4.58
CA GLY A 11 1.90 -6.38 5.35
C GLY A 11 0.67 -6.02 4.53
N LEU A 12 0.81 -5.63 3.25
CA LEU A 12 -0.32 -5.37 2.37
C LEU A 12 -1.06 -6.66 2.01
N GLU A 13 -0.33 -7.70 1.59
CA GLU A 13 -0.93 -8.99 1.26
C GLU A 13 -1.72 -9.58 2.43
N GLU A 14 -1.18 -9.49 3.65
CA GLU A 14 -1.87 -10.01 4.84
C GLU A 14 -3.16 -9.24 5.14
N ARG A 15 -3.17 -7.92 4.95
CA ARG A 15 -4.39 -7.10 5.08
C ARG A 15 -5.44 -7.47 4.04
N LEU A 16 -5.04 -7.69 2.80
CA LEU A 16 -5.95 -8.11 1.74
C LEU A 16 -6.53 -9.50 2.01
N ARG A 17 -5.69 -10.47 2.40
CA ARG A 17 -6.13 -11.81 2.82
C ARG A 17 -7.13 -11.75 3.98
N ARG A 18 -6.88 -10.88 4.96
CA ARG A 18 -7.80 -10.71 6.10
C ARG A 18 -9.12 -10.08 5.67
N LEU A 19 -9.09 -9.09 4.77
CA LEU A 19 -10.29 -8.45 4.23
C LEU A 19 -11.16 -9.46 3.46
N GLU A 20 -10.56 -10.32 2.64
CA GLU A 20 -11.26 -11.40 1.94
C GLU A 20 -11.97 -12.35 2.92
N ALA A 21 -11.26 -12.76 3.99
CA ALA A 21 -11.83 -13.62 5.03
C ALA A 21 -12.99 -12.94 5.79
N ILE A 22 -12.90 -11.62 6.02
CA ILE A 22 -13.99 -10.84 6.62
C ILE A 22 -15.21 -10.82 5.71
N VAL A 23 -15.04 -10.54 4.41
CA VAL A 23 -16.15 -10.54 3.44
C VAL A 23 -16.82 -11.90 3.39
N GLU A 24 -16.04 -12.99 3.28
CA GLU A 24 -16.58 -14.36 3.29
C GLU A 24 -17.33 -14.68 4.59
N ARG A 25 -16.96 -14.06 5.73
CA ARG A 25 -17.69 -14.23 7.00
C ARG A 25 -18.98 -13.43 7.03
N LEU A 26 -18.97 -12.20 6.53
CA LEU A 26 -20.14 -11.30 6.45
C LEU A 26 -21.23 -11.82 5.49
N GLU A 27 -20.88 -12.63 4.50
CA GLU A 27 -21.83 -13.22 3.55
C GLU A 27 -22.60 -14.45 4.10
N ARG A 28 -22.27 -14.93 5.31
CA ARG A 28 -22.93 -16.09 5.90
C ARG A 28 -24.24 -15.68 6.58
N ASP A 29 -25.33 -16.43 6.30
CA ASP A 29 -26.68 -16.15 6.80
C ASP A 29 -26.84 -16.27 8.33
N GLU A 30 -25.90 -16.94 9.02
CA GLU A 30 -25.97 -17.23 10.47
C GLU A 30 -25.12 -16.26 11.33
N LEU A 31 -24.85 -15.06 10.84
CA LEU A 31 -24.00 -14.10 11.54
C LEU A 31 -24.81 -13.20 12.49
N GLU A 32 -24.47 -13.23 13.77
CA GLU A 32 -25.05 -12.34 14.78
C GLU A 32 -24.68 -10.88 14.48
N LEU A 33 -25.60 -9.94 14.71
CA LEU A 33 -25.41 -8.51 14.39
C LEU A 33 -24.16 -7.92 15.04
N GLN A 34 -23.88 -8.29 16.29
CA GLN A 34 -22.70 -7.81 17.02
C GLN A 34 -21.40 -8.28 16.35
N GLU A 35 -21.34 -9.55 15.93
CA GLU A 35 -20.18 -10.11 15.22
C GLU A 35 -20.01 -9.44 13.84
N ALA A 36 -21.12 -9.18 13.14
CA ALA A 36 -21.10 -8.46 11.87
C ALA A 36 -20.54 -7.03 12.00
N LEU A 37 -20.91 -6.31 13.05
CA LEU A 37 -20.40 -4.96 13.32
C LEU A 37 -18.90 -4.97 13.64
N GLU A 38 -18.45 -5.92 14.46
CA GLU A 38 -17.03 -6.07 14.81
C GLU A 38 -16.18 -6.38 13.57
N LEU A 39 -16.63 -7.31 12.72
CA LEU A 39 -15.97 -7.65 11.46
C LEU A 39 -15.96 -6.48 10.48
N PHE A 40 -17.03 -5.71 10.42
CA PHE A 40 -17.11 -4.52 9.58
C PHE A 40 -16.10 -3.44 10.03
N GLU A 41 -16.04 -3.15 11.32
CA GLU A 41 -15.07 -2.22 11.89
C GLU A 41 -13.62 -2.66 11.62
N GLU A 42 -13.34 -3.95 11.79
CA GLU A 42 -12.04 -4.52 11.46
C GLU A 42 -11.71 -4.34 9.97
N GLY A 43 -12.65 -4.64 9.09
CA GLY A 43 -12.50 -4.49 7.63
C GLY A 43 -12.18 -3.06 7.22
N ILE A 44 -12.87 -2.07 7.79
CA ILE A 44 -12.57 -0.64 7.57
C ILE A 44 -11.14 -0.30 8.01
N GLY A 45 -10.67 -0.88 9.13
CA GLY A 45 -9.30 -0.74 9.60
C GLY A 45 -8.27 -1.23 8.57
N HIS A 46 -8.48 -2.43 8.02
CA HIS A 46 -7.60 -2.99 6.98
C HIS A 46 -7.59 -2.16 5.70
N VAL A 47 -8.75 -1.73 5.22
CA VAL A 47 -8.87 -0.88 4.02
C VAL A 47 -8.11 0.44 4.20
N ARG A 48 -8.31 1.13 5.33
CA ARG A 48 -7.61 2.39 5.61
C ARG A 48 -6.10 2.22 5.65
N ALA A 49 -5.62 1.17 6.31
CA ALA A 49 -4.19 0.90 6.40
C ALA A 49 -3.58 0.55 5.04
N ALA A 50 -4.27 -0.25 4.21
CA ALA A 50 -3.84 -0.56 2.85
C ALA A 50 -3.75 0.70 1.99
N HIS A 51 -4.74 1.59 2.08
CA HIS A 51 -4.71 2.87 1.38
C HIS A 51 -3.53 3.76 1.80
N SER A 52 -3.27 3.91 3.11
CA SER A 52 -2.13 4.69 3.61
C SER A 52 -0.81 4.15 3.07
N PHE A 53 -0.64 2.83 3.09
CA PHE A 53 0.55 2.17 2.58
C PHE A 53 0.77 2.43 1.08
N LEU A 54 -0.30 2.33 0.28
CA LEU A 54 -0.23 2.59 -1.16
C LEU A 54 0.08 4.07 -1.46
N ASP A 55 -0.50 4.99 -0.69
CA ASP A 55 -0.24 6.42 -0.84
C ASP A 55 1.22 6.77 -0.51
N GLU A 56 1.76 6.23 0.57
CA GLU A 56 3.17 6.39 0.95
C GLU A 56 4.12 5.79 -0.11
N SER A 57 3.76 4.60 -0.61
CA SER A 57 4.51 3.93 -1.68
C SER A 57 4.50 4.75 -2.97
N ARG A 58 3.34 5.32 -3.36
CA ARG A 58 3.23 6.19 -4.54
C ARG A 58 4.15 7.41 -4.41
N VAL A 59 4.12 8.10 -3.27
CA VAL A 59 4.98 9.27 -3.03
C VAL A 59 6.46 8.89 -3.13
N ARG A 60 6.84 7.72 -2.64
CA ARG A 60 8.22 7.23 -2.74
C ARG A 60 8.63 6.96 -4.19
N VAL A 61 7.75 6.33 -4.97
CA VAL A 61 7.97 6.09 -6.40
C VAL A 61 8.10 7.41 -7.17
N GLU A 62 7.20 8.36 -6.94
CA GLU A 62 7.24 9.68 -7.59
C GLU A 62 8.56 10.41 -7.33
N LYS A 63 9.04 10.41 -6.07
CA LYS A 63 10.34 11.00 -5.73
C LYS A 63 11.50 10.33 -6.48
N LEU A 64 11.51 9.00 -6.53
CA LEU A 64 12.57 8.25 -7.24
C LEU A 64 12.56 8.55 -8.74
N VAL A 65 11.37 8.65 -9.36
CA VAL A 65 11.24 9.01 -10.78
C VAL A 65 11.79 10.42 -11.02
N VAL A 66 11.44 11.41 -10.18
CA VAL A 66 11.95 12.77 -10.28
C VAL A 66 13.47 12.84 -10.09
N GLU A 67 14.02 12.08 -9.14
CA GLU A 67 15.47 11.99 -8.93
C GLU A 67 16.20 11.37 -10.13
N MET A 68 15.63 10.33 -10.74
CA MET A 68 16.17 9.73 -11.97
C MET A 68 16.13 10.72 -13.14
N ASP A 69 15.01 11.41 -13.35
CA ASP A 69 14.87 12.42 -14.41
C ASP A 69 15.76 13.66 -14.17
N GLY A 70 15.94 14.05 -12.90
CA GLY A 70 16.82 15.13 -12.50
C GLY A 70 18.31 14.78 -12.67
N ALA A 71 18.70 13.53 -12.40
CA ALA A 71 20.05 13.03 -12.66
C ALA A 71 20.36 12.97 -14.17
N VAL A 72 19.36 12.68 -15.02
CA VAL A 72 19.50 12.67 -16.48
C VAL A 72 19.70 14.08 -17.07
N ARG A 73 19.39 15.16 -16.34
CA ARG A 73 19.57 16.54 -16.84
C ARG A 73 20.94 17.17 -16.55
N VAL A 74 21.79 16.57 -15.72
CA VAL A 74 23.08 17.18 -15.31
C VAL A 74 24.25 16.76 -16.22
N GLU A 75 24.03 15.87 -17.18
CA GLU A 75 25.02 15.56 -18.23
C GLU A 75 24.67 16.28 -19.55
N THR A 76 24.50 17.60 -19.52
CA THR A 76 24.62 18.39 -20.76
C THR A 76 25.59 19.54 -20.54
N GLU A 77 26.77 19.34 -21.13
CA GLU A 77 27.66 20.34 -21.71
C GLU A 77 28.29 21.35 -20.75
N ALA A 78 29.44 20.96 -20.22
CA ALA A 78 30.61 21.80 -20.42
C ALA A 78 30.78 22.01 -21.94
N ALA A 79 30.34 23.14 -22.46
CA ALA A 79 30.80 23.68 -23.73
C ALA A 79 31.50 25.00 -23.42
N ASP A 80 32.80 25.03 -23.74
CA ASP A 80 33.67 26.20 -23.79
C ASP A 80 32.94 27.45 -24.31
N GLU A 81 33.06 28.57 -23.57
CA GLU A 81 33.59 29.86 -24.05
C GLU A 81 33.80 30.85 -22.89
#